data_AF-A0A2A5V2E4-F1
#
_entry.id   AF-A0A2A5V2E4-F1
#
_cell.length_a   1.000
_cell.length_b   1.000
_cell.length_c   1.000
_cell.angle_alpha   90.00
_cell.angle_beta   90.00
_cell.angle_gamma   90.00
#
_symmetry.space_group_name_H-M   'P 1'
#
loop_
_entity.id
_entity.type
_entity.pdbx_description
1 polymer ?
#
loop_
_entity_poly.entity_id
_entity_poly.type
_entity_poly.pdbx_seq_one_letter_code
_entity_poly.pdbx_strand_id
1 'polypeptide(L)'
;DGQVSMGNTVVKSTASKVRKIEKRDVVAGFAGSTADALTLFERLEAKIEKHAGNLSRAAVELAKDWRTDKYLRRLEALMAIGDKENSYIISGTGDVLEPEGDVIGIGSGGNYALAAGKVLMGTDMNAEQVAKRAIEVASEICVFTNNNIKIEKI
;
A
#
# COMPACT_ATOMS: atom_id res chain seq x y z
N ASP A 1 1.05 2.84 9.07
CA ASP A 1 0.76 3.49 10.36
C ASP A 1 -0.64 4.10 10.35
N GLY A 2 -1.05 4.73 11.45
CA GLY A 2 -2.38 5.33 11.63
C GLY A 2 -2.41 6.86 11.58
N GLN A 3 -1.28 7.54 11.37
CA GLN A 3 -1.21 8.99 11.38
C GLN A 3 -1.81 9.59 10.10
N VAL A 4 -2.65 10.59 10.27
CA VAL A 4 -3.15 11.48 9.23
C VAL A 4 -2.77 12.89 9.62
N SER A 5 -2.01 13.55 8.75
CA SER A 5 -1.57 14.93 8.96
C SER A 5 -2.21 15.83 7.92
N MET A 6 -2.63 17.03 8.34
CA MET A 6 -3.11 18.08 7.45
C MET A 6 -2.11 19.23 7.51
N GLY A 7 -1.33 19.40 6.44
CA GLY A 7 -0.10 20.17 6.51
C GLY A 7 0.83 19.59 7.57
N ASN A 8 1.24 20.42 8.54
CA ASN A 8 2.15 20.02 9.61
C ASN A 8 1.44 19.61 10.91
N THR A 9 0.11 19.49 10.91
CA THR A 9 -0.68 19.19 12.11
C THR A 9 -1.24 17.77 12.05
N VAL A 10 -1.07 17.00 13.12
CA VAL A 10 -1.68 15.67 13.26
C VAL A 10 -3.18 15.82 13.54
N VAL A 11 -4.02 15.22 12.69
CA VAL A 11 -5.49 15.27 12.81
C VAL A 11 -6.06 13.96 13.37
N LYS A 12 -5.43 12.83 13.04
CA LYS A 12 -5.86 11.50 13.49
C LYS A 12 -4.65 10.58 13.64
N SER A 13 -4.68 9.71 14.63
CA SER A 13 -3.57 8.78 14.91
C SER A 13 -3.94 7.30 14.72
N THR A 14 -5.18 6.99 14.33
CA THR A 14 -5.78 5.64 14.33
C THR A 14 -6.36 5.22 12.97
N ALA A 15 -5.95 5.87 11.87
CA ALA A 15 -6.45 5.52 10.55
C ALA A 15 -6.08 4.08 10.14
N SER A 16 -6.97 3.42 9.39
CA SER A 16 -6.65 2.16 8.71
C SER A 16 -6.34 2.49 7.27
N LYS A 17 -5.08 2.29 6.85
CA LYS A 17 -4.61 2.54 5.47
C LYS A 17 -4.41 1.24 4.67
N VAL A 18 -4.71 0.11 5.31
CA VAL A 18 -4.65 -1.25 4.77
C VAL A 18 -6.05 -1.85 4.78
N ARG A 19 -6.31 -2.72 3.81
CA ARG A 19 -7.57 -3.46 3.65
C ARG A 19 -7.28 -4.81 3.03
N LYS A 20 -7.92 -5.85 3.58
CA LYS A 20 -7.99 -7.17 2.94
C LYS A 20 -9.17 -7.23 1.97
N ILE A 21 -8.93 -7.77 0.77
CA ILE A 21 -9.95 -8.06 -0.24
C ILE A 21 -10.25 -9.56 -0.15
N GLU A 22 -11.25 -9.89 0.68
CA GLU A 22 -11.57 -11.26 1.15
C GLU A 22 -11.77 -12.27 0.02
N LYS A 23 -12.39 -11.87 -1.11
CA LYS A 23 -12.74 -12.80 -2.19
C LYS A 23 -11.53 -13.50 -2.82
N ARG A 24 -10.30 -12.99 -2.66
CA ARG A 24 -9.12 -13.47 -3.39
C ARG A 24 -7.79 -13.46 -2.63
N ASP A 25 -7.80 -13.41 -1.29
CA ASP A 25 -6.56 -13.37 -0.50
C ASP A 25 -5.58 -12.27 -0.97
N VAL A 26 -6.11 -11.07 -1.22
CA VAL A 26 -5.30 -9.90 -1.60
C VAL A 26 -5.29 -8.89 -0.46
N VAL A 27 -4.11 -8.36 -0.14
CA VAL A 27 -3.96 -7.18 0.71
C VAL A 27 -3.70 -5.96 -0.16
N ALA A 28 -4.34 -4.85 0.19
CA ALA A 28 -4.17 -3.56 -0.49
C ALA A 28 -3.92 -2.45 0.53
N GLY A 29 -2.98 -1.57 0.21
CA GLY A 29 -2.63 -0.37 0.97
C GLY A 29 -2.60 0.86 0.08
N PHE A 30 -3.00 2.00 0.62
CA PHE A 30 -3.05 3.26 -0.14
C PHE A 30 -2.44 4.42 0.65
N ALA A 31 -1.54 5.16 0.00
CA ALA A 31 -0.92 6.36 0.54
C ALA A 31 -1.52 7.61 -0.13
N GLY A 32 -2.63 8.10 0.41
CA GLY A 32 -3.33 9.28 -0.10
C GLY A 32 -4.61 9.59 0.69
N SER A 33 -5.58 10.27 0.07
CA SER A 33 -6.85 10.61 0.72
C SER A 33 -7.74 9.38 0.92
N THR A 34 -8.59 9.41 1.94
CA THR A 34 -9.52 8.29 2.24
C THR A 34 -10.55 8.08 1.13
N ALA A 35 -11.04 9.15 0.49
CA ALA A 35 -12.05 9.04 -0.57
C ALA A 35 -11.47 8.38 -1.83
N ASP A 36 -10.24 8.74 -2.19
CA ASP A 36 -9.55 8.14 -3.33
C ASP A 36 -9.22 6.66 -3.05
N ALA A 37 -8.80 6.35 -1.82
CA ALA A 37 -8.53 4.98 -1.39
C ALA A 37 -9.76 4.08 -1.58
N LEU A 38 -10.93 4.50 -1.10
CA LEU A 38 -12.17 3.74 -1.22
C LEU A 38 -12.53 3.50 -2.69
N THR A 39 -12.46 4.55 -3.50
CA THR A 39 -12.77 4.48 -4.94
C THR A 39 -11.84 3.50 -5.65
N LEU A 40 -10.53 3.56 -5.39
CA LEU A 40 -9.56 2.70 -6.06
C LEU A 40 -9.61 1.25 -5.54
N PHE A 41 -9.92 1.02 -4.26
CA PHE A 41 -10.14 -0.34 -3.75
C PHE A 41 -11.36 -1.00 -4.39
N GLU A 42 -12.47 -0.28 -4.55
CA GLU A 42 -13.66 -0.80 -5.24
C GLU A 42 -13.37 -1.12 -6.71
N ARG A 43 -12.64 -0.24 -7.41
CA ARG A 43 -12.20 -0.50 -8.79
C ARG A 43 -11.27 -1.70 -8.88
N LEU A 44 -10.31 -1.83 -7.96
CA LEU A 44 -9.40 -2.97 -7.89
C LEU A 44 -10.17 -4.29 -7.70
N GLU A 45 -11.11 -4.34 -6.74
CA GLU A 45 -11.92 -5.51 -6.48
C GLU A 45 -12.72 -5.94 -7.72
N ALA A 46 -13.33 -4.98 -8.43
CA ALA A 46 -14.04 -5.26 -9.68
C ALA A 46 -13.11 -5.80 -10.79
N LYS A 47 -11.87 -5.29 -10.91
CA LYS A 47 -10.89 -5.79 -11.89
C LYS A 47 -10.42 -7.20 -11.54
N ILE A 48 -10.16 -7.48 -10.26
CA ILE A 48 -9.79 -8.81 -9.77
C ILE A 48 -10.90 -9.82 -10.11
N GLU A 49 -12.17 -9.48 -9.86
CA GLU A 49 -13.30 -10.33 -10.18
C GLU A 49 -13.43 -10.57 -11.69
N LYS A 50 -13.35 -9.52 -12.50
CA LYS A 50 -13.40 -9.59 -13.97
C LYS A 50 -12.29 -10.45 -14.57
N HIS A 51 -11.11 -10.48 -13.94
CA HIS A 51 -9.94 -11.21 -14.43
C HIS A 51 -9.68 -12.50 -13.64
N ALA A 52 -10.73 -13.09 -13.06
CA ALA A 52 -10.73 -14.40 -12.40
C ALA A 52 -9.65 -14.55 -11.30
N GLY A 53 -9.28 -13.45 -10.65
CA GLY A 53 -8.28 -13.43 -9.59
C GLY A 53 -6.84 -13.17 -10.06
N ASN A 54 -6.58 -12.94 -11.34
CA ASN A 54 -5.23 -12.61 -11.81
C ASN A 54 -4.83 -11.18 -11.38
N LEU A 55 -4.00 -11.09 -10.33
CA LEU A 55 -3.62 -9.81 -9.72
C LEU A 55 -2.81 -8.93 -10.68
N SER A 56 -1.85 -9.48 -11.39
CA SER A 56 -1.03 -8.76 -12.38
C SER A 56 -1.90 -8.09 -13.44
N ARG A 57 -2.85 -8.84 -14.02
CA ARG A 57 -3.78 -8.31 -15.02
C ARG A 57 -4.73 -7.28 -14.43
N ALA A 58 -5.24 -7.51 -13.22
CA ALA A 58 -6.09 -6.55 -12.53
C ALA A 58 -5.35 -5.23 -12.25
N ALA A 59 -4.08 -5.30 -11.85
CA ALA A 59 -3.21 -4.14 -11.60
C ALA A 59 -3.02 -3.30 -12.86
N VAL A 60 -2.68 -3.94 -13.98
CA VAL A 60 -2.51 -3.26 -15.28
C VAL A 60 -3.80 -2.59 -15.75
N GLU A 61 -4.93 -3.28 -15.62
CA GLU A 61 -6.23 -2.72 -16.03
C GLU A 61 -6.71 -1.61 -15.10
N LEU A 62 -6.40 -1.68 -13.80
CA LEU A 62 -6.64 -0.57 -12.87
C LEU A 62 -5.76 0.64 -13.23
N ALA A 63 -4.48 0.44 -13.52
CA ALA A 63 -3.56 1.52 -13.87
C ALA A 63 -4.01 2.27 -15.14
N LYS A 64 -4.53 1.54 -16.14
CA LYS A 64 -5.13 2.14 -17.35
C LYS A 64 -6.36 2.98 -17.01
N ASP A 65 -7.28 2.46 -16.21
CA ASP A 65 -8.48 3.19 -15.79
C ASP A 65 -8.11 4.43 -14.96
N TRP A 66 -7.14 4.30 -14.05
CA TRP A 66 -6.66 5.39 -13.21
C TRP A 66 -6.04 6.51 -14.06
N ARG A 67 -5.17 6.17 -15.01
CA ARG A 67 -4.50 7.15 -15.90
C ARG A 67 -5.48 7.90 -16.82
N THR A 68 -6.54 7.22 -17.26
CA THR A 68 -7.52 7.79 -18.20
C THR A 68 -8.60 8.61 -17.51
N ASP A 69 -8.88 8.34 -16.24
CA ASP A 69 -9.83 9.09 -15.44
C ASP A 69 -9.34 10.54 -15.19
N LYS A 70 -10.17 11.52 -15.57
CA LYS A 70 -9.85 12.95 -15.52
C LYS A 70 -9.45 13.41 -14.11
N TYR A 71 -10.08 12.83 -13.08
CA TYR A 71 -9.87 13.21 -11.69
C TYR A 71 -8.74 12.41 -11.05
N LEU A 72 -8.76 11.08 -11.22
CA LEU A 72 -7.81 10.21 -10.51
C LEU A 72 -6.37 10.36 -11.01
N ARG A 73 -6.14 10.66 -12.29
CA ARG A 73 -4.79 10.80 -12.87
C ARG A 73 -3.94 11.92 -12.25
N ARG A 74 -4.56 12.84 -11.50
CA ARG A 74 -3.88 13.96 -10.82
C ARG A 74 -3.45 13.62 -9.40
N LEU A 75 -3.81 12.43 -8.91
CA LEU A 75 -3.42 11.98 -7.59
C LEU A 75 -1.93 11.64 -7.58
N GLU A 76 -1.20 12.24 -6.65
CA GLU A 76 0.20 11.88 -6.34
C GLU A 76 0.28 10.63 -5.43
N ALA A 77 -0.83 9.93 -5.25
CA ALA A 77 -0.95 8.79 -4.37
C ALA A 77 -0.41 7.51 -5.02
N LEU A 78 0.09 6.61 -4.16
CA LEU A 78 0.52 5.27 -4.54
C LEU A 78 -0.37 4.23 -3.88
N MET A 79 -0.64 3.15 -4.61
CA MET A 79 -1.30 1.95 -4.10
C MET A 79 -0.29 0.80 -4.10
N ALA A 80 -0.20 0.07 -2.99
CA ALA A 80 0.55 -1.17 -2.89
C ALA A 80 -0.44 -2.34 -2.73
N ILE A 81 -0.26 -3.40 -3.51
CA ILE A 81 -1.11 -4.60 -3.47
C ILE A 81 -0.24 -5.85 -3.44
N GLY A 82 -0.75 -6.93 -2.85
CA GLY A 82 -0.06 -8.22 -2.86
C GLY A 82 -0.99 -9.40 -2.61
N ASP A 83 -0.69 -10.52 -3.26
CA ASP A 83 -1.24 -11.84 -2.98
C ASP A 83 -0.11 -12.78 -2.50
N LYS A 84 -0.36 -14.11 -2.49
CA LYS A 84 0.60 -15.11 -2.02
C LYS A 84 1.84 -15.26 -2.92
N GLU A 85 1.75 -14.80 -4.16
CA GLU A 85 2.77 -15.01 -5.19
C GLU A 85 3.42 -13.71 -5.64
N ASN A 86 2.66 -12.62 -5.77
CA ASN A 86 3.10 -11.38 -6.41
C ASN A 86 2.71 -10.14 -5.60
N SER A 87 3.51 -9.08 -5.75
CA SER A 87 3.23 -7.76 -5.18
C SER A 87 3.49 -6.64 -6.18
N TYR A 88 2.67 -5.57 -6.15
CA TYR A 88 2.74 -4.49 -7.12
C TYR A 88 2.56 -3.12 -6.46
N ILE A 89 3.24 -2.12 -7.01
CA ILE A 89 2.98 -0.70 -6.77
C ILE A 89 2.27 -0.14 -8.01
N ILE A 90 1.16 0.57 -7.80
CA ILE A 90 0.35 1.20 -8.85
C ILE A 90 0.26 2.70 -8.59
N SER A 91 0.37 3.50 -9.65
CA SER A 91 0.29 4.97 -9.59
C SER A 91 -0.73 5.55 -10.59
N GLY A 92 -1.14 6.80 -10.35
CA GLY A 92 -2.02 7.55 -11.26
C GLY A 92 -1.40 7.92 -12.61
N THR A 93 -0.08 7.80 -12.75
CA THR A 93 0.63 7.94 -14.05
C THR A 93 0.42 6.72 -14.95
N GLY A 94 -0.16 5.65 -14.42
CA GLY A 94 -0.42 4.39 -15.12
C GLY A 94 0.73 3.40 -15.04
N ASP A 95 1.64 3.58 -14.08
CA ASP A 95 2.75 2.64 -13.86
C ASP A 95 2.28 1.48 -12.98
N VAL A 96 2.77 0.29 -13.30
CA VAL A 96 2.63 -0.93 -12.50
C VAL A 96 4.03 -1.50 -12.33
N LEU A 97 4.52 -1.49 -11.09
CA LEU A 97 5.89 -1.87 -10.77
C LEU A 97 5.87 -3.06 -9.83
N GLU A 98 6.52 -4.14 -10.25
CA GLU A 98 6.85 -5.27 -9.40
C GLU A 98 8.20 -4.99 -8.72
N PRO A 99 8.26 -4.87 -7.39
CA PRO A 99 9.46 -4.47 -6.69
C PRO A 99 10.43 -5.64 -6.50
N GLU A 100 11.72 -5.33 -6.59
CA GLU A 100 12.77 -6.30 -6.29
C GLU A 100 12.98 -6.47 -4.77
N GLY A 101 12.93 -7.72 -4.31
CA GLY A 101 13.29 -8.11 -2.94
C GLY A 101 12.13 -8.09 -1.95
N ASP A 102 10.96 -8.60 -2.34
CA ASP A 102 9.81 -9.01 -1.50
C ASP A 102 9.31 -8.01 -0.44
N VAL A 103 9.70 -6.73 -0.53
CA VAL A 103 9.34 -5.66 0.41
C VAL A 103 8.97 -4.39 -0.34
N ILE A 104 7.83 -3.81 0.05
CA ILE A 104 7.31 -2.56 -0.48
C ILE A 104 7.18 -1.54 0.64
N GLY A 105 7.63 -0.31 0.39
CA GLY A 105 7.35 0.85 1.23
C GLY A 105 6.75 1.98 0.40
N ILE A 106 5.58 2.49 0.81
CA ILE A 106 4.93 3.65 0.19
C ILE A 106 4.55 4.71 1.25
N GLY A 107 4.30 5.94 0.81
CA GLY A 107 3.95 7.07 1.67
C GLY A 107 5.16 7.76 2.32
N SER A 108 4.89 8.70 3.23
CA SER A 108 5.90 9.59 3.83
C SER A 108 7.03 8.85 4.54
N GLY A 109 6.70 7.80 5.31
CA GLY A 109 7.67 6.94 5.99
C GLY A 109 8.16 5.75 5.15
N GLY A 110 7.71 5.63 3.89
CA GLY A 110 7.87 4.43 3.07
C GLY A 110 9.34 4.03 2.86
N ASN A 111 10.22 4.99 2.56
CA ASN A 111 11.63 4.70 2.31
C ASN A 111 12.38 4.21 3.56
N TYR A 112 12.05 4.75 4.74
CA TYR A 112 12.66 4.29 6.00
C TYR A 112 12.21 2.87 6.34
N ALA A 113 10.91 2.59 6.18
CA ALA A 113 10.35 1.27 6.37
C ALA A 113 10.93 0.26 5.37
N LEU A 114 11.07 0.64 4.10
CA LEU A 114 11.66 -0.20 3.06
C LEU A 114 13.10 -0.58 3.40
N ALA A 115 13.93 0.41 3.77
CA ALA A 115 15.31 0.17 4.15
C ALA A 115 15.42 -0.77 5.36
N ALA A 116 14.62 -0.55 6.40
CA ALA A 116 14.56 -1.41 7.57
C ALA A 116 14.08 -2.83 7.21
N GLY A 117 13.01 -2.94 6.42
CA GLY A 117 12.44 -4.22 5.98
C GLY A 117 13.45 -5.06 5.20
N LYS A 118 14.20 -4.45 4.27
CA LYS A 118 15.24 -5.14 3.50
C LYS A 118 16.33 -5.77 4.40
N VAL A 119 16.70 -5.10 5.49
CA VAL A 119 17.66 -5.65 6.45
C VAL A 119 17.02 -6.75 7.29
N LEU A 120 15.79 -6.53 7.78
CA LEU A 120 15.08 -7.44 8.67
C LEU A 120 14.70 -8.77 7.99
N MET A 121 14.50 -8.78 6.67
CA MET A 121 14.30 -10.01 5.90
C MET A 121 15.46 -11.01 6.01
N GLY A 122 16.68 -10.54 6.29
CA GLY A 122 17.85 -11.41 6.49
C GLY A 122 17.90 -12.09 7.85
N THR A 123 16.83 -12.00 8.65
CA THR A 123 16.74 -12.54 10.02
C THR A 123 15.69 -13.64 10.10
N ASP A 124 15.57 -14.30 11.26
CA ASP A 124 14.56 -15.34 11.52
C ASP A 124 13.12 -14.78 11.73
N MET A 125 12.89 -13.49 11.46
CA MET A 125 11.58 -12.85 11.61
C MET A 125 10.65 -13.26 10.46
N ASN A 126 9.39 -13.57 10.79
CA ASN A 126 8.36 -13.79 9.78
C ASN A 126 7.88 -12.48 9.14
N ALA A 127 7.14 -12.56 8.03
CA ALA A 127 6.69 -11.39 7.27
C ALA A 127 5.89 -10.38 8.11
N GLU A 128 5.02 -10.85 9.02
CA GLU A 128 4.24 -9.99 9.93
C GLU A 128 5.17 -9.22 10.89
N GLN A 129 6.18 -9.90 11.44
CA GLN A 129 7.19 -9.30 12.32
C GLN A 129 8.07 -8.30 11.57
N VAL A 130 8.52 -8.63 10.36
CA VAL A 130 9.31 -7.73 9.50
C VAL A 130 8.53 -6.47 9.18
N ALA A 131 7.28 -6.61 8.70
CA ALA A 131 6.42 -5.47 8.35
C ALA A 131 6.15 -4.56 9.57
N LYS A 132 5.86 -5.16 10.73
CA LYS A 132 5.64 -4.41 11.97
C LYS A 132 6.90 -3.63 12.37
N ARG A 133 8.05 -4.31 12.47
CA ARG A 133 9.29 -3.72 12.96
C ARG A 133 9.82 -2.64 12.01
N ALA A 134 9.66 -2.83 10.70
CA ALA A 134 10.01 -1.83 9.69
C ALA A 134 9.24 -0.52 9.87
N ILE A 135 7.93 -0.59 10.13
CA ILE A 135 7.10 0.59 10.38
C ILE A 135 7.42 1.22 11.74
N GLU A 136 7.74 0.44 12.77
CA GLU A 136 8.21 0.97 14.06
C GLU A 136 9.46 1.82 13.87
N VAL A 137 10.48 1.32 13.14
CA VAL A 137 11.69 2.10 12.80
C VAL A 137 11.33 3.38 12.03
N ALA A 138 10.44 3.29 11.04
CA ALA A 138 9.99 4.47 10.31
C ALA A 138 9.29 5.51 11.19
N SER A 139 8.57 5.09 12.23
CA SER A 139 7.87 5.98 13.17
C SER A 139 8.80 6.74 14.11
N GLU A 140 10.02 6.23 14.33
CA GLU A 140 11.05 6.92 15.12
C GLU A 140 11.78 8.01 14.32
N ILE A 141 11.66 7.98 12.98
CA ILE A 141 12.40 8.86 12.06
C ILE A 141 11.46 9.87 11.37
N CYS A 142 10.32 9.41 10.87
CA CYS A 142 9.42 10.20 10.04
C CYS A 142 8.34 10.89 10.89
N VAL A 143 8.35 12.22 10.91
CA VAL A 143 7.35 13.05 11.62
C VAL A 143 5.90 12.85 11.13
N PHE A 144 5.72 12.22 9.97
CA PHE A 144 4.42 11.92 9.36
C PHE A 144 4.03 10.43 9.48
N THR A 145 4.68 9.67 10.35
CA THR A 145 4.42 8.24 10.58
C THR A 145 4.44 7.95 12.07
N ASN A 146 3.39 7.34 12.61
CA ASN A 146 3.33 6.98 14.03
C ASN A 146 3.48 5.48 14.28
N ASN A 147 3.54 5.11 15.56
CA ASN A 147 3.64 3.73 16.03
C ASN A 147 2.27 3.03 16.19
N ASN A 148 1.18 3.61 15.69
CA ASN A 148 -0.12 2.94 15.67
C ASN A 148 -0.25 2.12 14.40
N ILE A 149 0.05 0.82 14.51
CA ILE A 149 0.21 -0.06 13.36
C ILE A 149 -0.97 -1.04 13.30
N LYS A 150 -1.59 -1.11 12.12
CA LYS A 150 -2.54 -2.16 11.75
C LYS A 150 -1.89 -3.05 10.70
N ILE A 151 -2.11 -4.35 10.81
CA ILE A 151 -1.52 -5.36 9.95
C ILE A 151 -2.64 -6.22 9.38
N GLU A 152 -2.57 -6.48 8.08
CA GLU A 152 -3.42 -7.42 7.36
C GLU A 152 -2.56 -8.56 6.82
N LYS A 153 -3.13 -9.77 6.72
CA LYS A 153 -2.43 -10.96 6.24
C LYS A 153 -3.32 -11.91 5.44
N ILE A 154 -2.68 -12.72 4.62
CA ILE A 154 -3.25 -13.68 3.67
C ILE A 154 -2.61 -15.06 3.82
#